data_AF-A0A379RXE9-F1
#
_entry.id   AF-A0A379RXE9-F1
#
_cell.length_a   1.000
_cell.length_b   1.000
_cell.length_c   1.000
_cell.angle_alpha   90.00
_cell.angle_beta   90.00
_cell.angle_gamma   90.00
#
_symmetry.space_group_name_H-M   'P 1'
#
loop_
_entity.id
_entity.type
_entity.pdbx_description
1 polymer ?
#
loop_
_entity_poly.entity_id
_entity_poly.type
_entity_poly.pdbx_seq_one_letter_code
_entity_poly.pdbx_strand_id
1 'polypeptide(L)'
;MIQQGVVTNQRKNIDRGMSVFTFAMGQKDMYDYLNDNPSFFSRPVDYVNDPRIIAQNENVVSINATLQIDLTGACNSEHLFGHQYSASGGQLDFVRGAYTSKGGRSIITTRSTAANDTILVLFPP
;
A
#
# COMPACT_ATOMS: atom_id res chain seq x y z
N MET A 1 -0.93 -16.38 1.59
CA MET A 1 -2.16 -15.80 1.00
C MET A 1 -2.51 -16.38 -0.37
N ILE A 2 -1.82 -16.01 -1.47
CA ILE A 2 -2.17 -16.50 -2.82
C ILE A 2 -1.99 -18.03 -2.93
N GLN A 3 -0.81 -18.56 -2.55
CA GLN A 3 -0.54 -20.02 -2.53
C GLN A 3 -1.53 -20.82 -1.68
N GLN A 4 -2.14 -20.18 -0.68
CA GLN A 4 -3.13 -20.79 0.22
C GLN A 4 -4.56 -20.66 -0.30
N GLY A 5 -4.76 -20.12 -1.51
CA GLY A 5 -6.08 -19.92 -2.12
C GLY A 5 -6.91 -18.79 -1.49
N VAL A 6 -6.35 -18.01 -0.56
CA VAL A 6 -7.07 -16.91 0.11
C VAL A 6 -7.30 -15.74 -0.84
N VAL A 7 -6.32 -15.46 -1.71
CA VAL A 7 -6.42 -14.40 -2.73
C VAL A 7 -6.70 -15.04 -4.07
N THR A 8 -7.93 -14.85 -4.56
CA THR A 8 -8.41 -15.42 -5.83
C THR A 8 -8.64 -14.37 -6.91
N ASN A 9 -8.70 -13.07 -6.53
CA ASN A 9 -9.00 -11.95 -7.43
C ASN A 9 -10.34 -12.04 -8.18
N GLN A 10 -11.24 -12.95 -7.77
CA GLN A 10 -12.51 -13.21 -8.47
C GLN A 10 -13.60 -12.16 -8.23
N ARG A 11 -13.43 -11.30 -7.22
CA ARG A 11 -14.35 -10.20 -6.89
C ARG A 11 -13.88 -8.84 -7.39
N LYS A 12 -12.76 -8.78 -8.13
CA LYS A 12 -12.29 -7.54 -8.76
C LYS A 12 -13.14 -7.21 -9.98
N ASN A 13 -13.35 -5.92 -10.23
CA ASN A 13 -14.08 -5.43 -11.39
C ASN A 13 -13.17 -5.30 -12.61
N ILE A 14 -11.88 -5.00 -12.38
CA ILE A 14 -10.84 -4.92 -13.40
C ILE A 14 -9.74 -5.93 -13.10
N ASP A 15 -9.05 -6.40 -14.15
CA ASP A 15 -7.99 -7.42 -14.06
C ASP A 15 -8.43 -8.62 -13.20
N ARG A 16 -9.66 -9.10 -13.45
CA ARG A 16 -10.29 -10.16 -12.66
C ARG A 16 -9.50 -11.45 -12.77
N GLY A 17 -9.32 -12.13 -11.64
CA GLY A 17 -8.50 -13.35 -11.55
C GLY A 17 -6.99 -13.09 -11.47
N MET A 18 -6.54 -11.85 -11.63
CA MET A 18 -5.11 -11.50 -11.65
C MET A 18 -4.70 -10.61 -10.46
N SER A 19 -3.55 -10.94 -9.87
CA SER A 19 -2.84 -10.11 -8.89
C SER A 19 -2.01 -9.08 -9.63
N VAL A 20 -2.43 -7.81 -9.56
CA VAL A 20 -1.78 -6.72 -10.29
C VAL A 20 -0.81 -5.98 -9.37
N PHE A 21 0.37 -5.65 -9.88
CA PHE A 21 1.41 -4.90 -9.17
C PHE A 21 2.28 -4.11 -10.16
N THR A 22 3.07 -3.15 -9.68
CA THR A 22 3.99 -2.39 -10.54
C THR A 22 5.44 -2.89 -10.48
N PHE A 23 5.92 -3.29 -9.32
CA PHE A 23 7.20 -3.97 -9.10
C PHE A 23 7.08 -4.92 -7.90
N ALA A 24 7.99 -5.90 -7.79
CA ALA A 24 7.98 -6.90 -6.72
C ALA A 24 9.31 -6.92 -5.96
N MET A 25 9.23 -6.99 -4.63
CA MET A 25 10.38 -7.07 -3.73
C MET A 25 10.13 -8.14 -2.67
N GLY A 26 11.09 -9.04 -2.49
CA GLY A 26 10.98 -10.14 -1.53
C GLY A 26 12.21 -11.05 -1.56
N GLN A 27 12.08 -12.23 -0.95
CA GLN A 27 13.10 -13.29 -1.01
C GLN A 27 12.99 -14.13 -2.28
N LYS A 28 13.99 -14.99 -2.51
CA LYS A 28 14.08 -15.90 -3.67
C LYS A 28 12.79 -16.67 -3.93
N ASP A 29 12.21 -17.29 -2.91
CA ASP A 29 10.99 -18.11 -3.05
C ASP A 29 9.80 -17.32 -3.63
N MET A 30 9.73 -16.01 -3.36
CA MET A 30 8.72 -15.14 -3.97
C MET A 30 8.96 -15.00 -5.47
N TYR A 31 10.20 -14.76 -5.88
CA TYR A 31 10.57 -14.63 -7.30
C TYR A 31 10.36 -15.94 -8.05
N ASP A 32 10.74 -17.08 -7.47
CA ASP A 32 10.51 -18.40 -8.04
C ASP A 32 9.00 -18.67 -8.22
N TYR A 33 8.16 -18.20 -7.29
CA TYR A 33 6.70 -18.33 -7.39
C TYR A 33 6.06 -17.41 -8.43
N LEU A 34 6.67 -16.25 -8.71
CA LEU A 34 6.21 -15.31 -9.75
C LEU A 34 6.57 -15.79 -11.16
N ASN A 35 7.65 -16.56 -11.30
CA ASN A 35 8.16 -16.98 -12.60
C ASN A 35 7.11 -17.75 -13.41
N ASP A 36 6.82 -17.26 -14.62
CA ASP A 36 5.82 -17.81 -15.56
C ASP A 36 4.43 -18.09 -14.96
N ASN A 37 4.06 -17.35 -13.90
CA ASN A 37 2.79 -17.57 -13.21
C ASN A 37 1.70 -16.65 -13.78
N PRO A 38 0.70 -17.18 -14.51
CA PRO A 38 -0.32 -16.37 -15.19
C PRO A 38 -1.32 -15.71 -14.22
N SER A 39 -1.30 -16.05 -12.93
CA SER A 39 -2.13 -15.39 -11.92
C SER A 39 -1.58 -14.01 -11.49
N PHE A 40 -0.38 -13.65 -11.95
CA PHE A 40 0.27 -12.37 -11.68
C PHE A 40 0.39 -11.54 -12.96
N PHE A 41 0.15 -10.24 -12.84
CA PHE A 41 0.21 -9.34 -13.99
C PHE A 41 0.82 -7.99 -13.60
N SER A 42 2.06 -7.74 -14.02
CA SER A 42 2.70 -6.45 -13.80
C SER A 42 2.15 -5.41 -14.76
N ARG A 43 1.79 -4.23 -14.25
CA ARG A 43 1.34 -3.08 -15.06
C ARG A 43 2.15 -1.84 -14.72
N PRO A 44 2.29 -0.88 -15.64
CA PRO A 44 3.09 0.31 -15.38
C PRO A 44 2.45 1.17 -14.28
N VAL A 45 3.28 1.96 -13.58
CA VAL A 45 2.88 2.69 -12.37
C VAL A 45 1.76 3.70 -12.63
N ASP A 46 1.72 4.31 -13.80
CA ASP A 46 0.66 5.22 -14.25
C ASP A 46 -0.72 4.54 -14.37
N TYR A 47 -0.76 3.21 -14.49
CA TYR A 47 -2.00 2.43 -14.38
C TYR A 47 -2.27 2.00 -12.94
N VAL A 48 -1.30 1.38 -12.29
CA VAL A 48 -1.47 0.74 -10.97
C VAL A 48 -1.74 1.77 -9.87
N ASN A 49 -1.11 2.93 -9.97
CA ASN A 49 -1.22 4.01 -9.00
C ASN A 49 -2.21 5.10 -9.43
N ASP A 50 -2.93 4.98 -10.54
CA ASP A 50 -3.98 5.96 -10.83
C ASP A 50 -5.15 5.76 -9.84
N PRO A 51 -5.49 6.74 -8.99
CA PRO A 51 -6.58 6.62 -8.04
C PRO A 51 -7.92 6.26 -8.72
N ARG A 52 -8.12 6.71 -9.97
CA ARG A 52 -9.31 6.44 -10.76
C ARG A 52 -9.37 5.00 -11.25
N ILE A 53 -8.24 4.32 -11.40
CA ILE A 53 -8.15 2.91 -11.75
C ILE A 53 -8.35 2.07 -10.49
N ILE A 54 -7.66 2.43 -9.39
CA ILE A 54 -7.80 1.77 -8.09
C ILE A 54 -9.27 1.74 -7.66
N ALA A 55 -9.96 2.87 -7.75
CA ALA A 55 -11.35 3.03 -7.32
C ALA A 55 -12.38 2.21 -8.12
N GLN A 56 -11.99 1.63 -9.27
CA GLN A 56 -12.89 0.79 -10.06
C GLN A 56 -13.14 -0.56 -9.38
N ASN A 57 -12.25 -1.02 -8.51
CA ASN A 57 -12.50 -2.19 -7.68
C ASN A 57 -13.33 -1.80 -6.46
N GLU A 58 -14.32 -2.61 -6.09
CA GLU A 58 -15.07 -2.41 -4.84
C GLU A 58 -14.29 -2.95 -3.64
N ASN A 59 -14.53 -2.37 -2.46
CA ASN A 59 -13.94 -2.77 -1.18
C ASN A 59 -12.41 -2.74 -1.16
N VAL A 60 -11.79 -1.78 -1.86
CA VAL A 60 -10.34 -1.58 -1.81
C VAL A 60 -9.91 -1.28 -0.37
N VAL A 61 -8.96 -2.05 0.14
CA VAL A 61 -8.30 -1.77 1.41
C VAL A 61 -6.85 -1.38 1.12
N SER A 62 -6.51 -0.12 1.38
CA SER A 62 -5.13 0.35 1.35
C SER A 62 -4.54 0.30 2.75
N ILE A 63 -3.34 -0.24 2.90
CA ILE A 63 -2.61 -0.31 4.17
C ILE A 63 -1.22 0.26 3.91
N ASN A 64 -0.90 1.39 4.55
CA ASN A 64 0.41 2.02 4.45
C ASN A 64 0.98 2.29 5.84
N ALA A 65 2.30 2.21 5.98
CA ALA A 65 2.99 2.61 7.20
C ALA A 65 3.46 4.07 7.10
N THR A 66 3.52 4.77 8.23
CA THR A 66 4.10 6.12 8.36
C THR A 66 5.12 6.14 9.50
N LEU A 67 6.04 7.10 9.50
CA LEU A 67 7.03 7.26 10.58
C LEU A 67 6.43 8.04 11.76
N GLN A 68 5.67 9.09 11.45
CA GLN A 68 5.05 9.99 12.42
C GLN A 68 3.64 10.37 12.00
N ILE A 69 2.81 10.71 12.98
CA ILE A 69 1.47 11.28 12.76
C ILE A 69 1.33 12.49 13.68
N ASP A 70 0.86 13.62 13.15
CA ASP A 70 0.54 14.76 14.01
C ASP A 70 -0.89 14.69 14.57
N LEU A 71 -1.20 15.53 15.56
CA LEU A 71 -2.54 15.57 16.17
C LEU A 71 -3.65 16.08 15.23
N THR A 72 -3.31 16.58 14.04
CA THR A 72 -4.28 16.92 12.99
C THR A 72 -4.57 15.74 12.06
N GLY A 73 -3.77 14.68 12.14
CA GLY A 73 -3.85 13.49 11.31
C GLY A 73 -2.92 13.51 10.09
N ALA A 74 -2.07 14.54 9.94
CA ALA A 74 -1.07 14.53 8.88
C ALA A 74 -0.02 13.46 9.15
N CYS A 75 0.39 12.76 8.10
CA CYS A 75 1.30 11.63 8.19
C CYS A 75 2.62 11.99 7.49
N ASN A 76 3.74 11.77 8.18
CA ASN A 76 5.07 11.96 7.63
C ASN A 76 5.77 10.60 7.50
N SER A 77 5.99 10.17 6.27
CA SER A 77 6.65 8.91 5.92
C SER A 77 8.09 9.09 5.43
N GLU A 78 8.54 10.34 5.25
CA GLU A 78 9.66 10.66 4.35
C GLU A 78 10.86 11.24 5.07
N HIS A 79 10.63 12.08 6.07
CA HIS A 79 11.69 12.84 6.72
C HIS A 79 11.65 12.67 8.23
N LEU A 80 12.81 12.51 8.86
CA LEU A 80 12.92 12.52 10.31
C LEU A 80 14.16 13.34 10.68
N PHE A 81 14.00 14.31 11.59
CA PHE A 81 15.07 15.21 12.03
C PHE A 81 15.87 15.88 10.89
N GLY A 82 15.20 16.25 9.79
CA GLY A 82 15.83 16.88 8.63
C GLY A 82 16.54 15.92 7.66
N HIS A 83 16.52 14.61 7.93
CA HIS A 83 17.05 13.58 7.03
C HIS A 83 15.92 12.87 6.29
N GLN A 84 16.12 12.62 5.01
CA GLN A 84 15.21 11.83 4.18
C GLN A 84 15.45 10.34 4.42
N TYR A 85 14.41 9.63 4.84
CA TYR A 85 14.39 8.18 5.05
C TYR A 85 13.64 7.44 3.94
N SER A 86 12.70 8.12 3.25
CA SER A 86 12.00 7.56 2.09
C SER A 86 11.69 8.63 1.04
N ALA A 87 11.28 8.20 -0.15
CA ALA A 87 10.84 9.08 -1.23
C ALA A 87 9.32 9.36 -1.16
N SER A 88 8.84 10.33 -1.95
CA SER A 88 7.44 10.77 -2.06
C SER A 88 6.49 9.72 -2.67
N GLY A 89 6.56 8.47 -2.21
CA GLY A 89 6.02 7.29 -2.89
C GLY A 89 4.50 7.30 -3.14
N GLY A 90 4.00 6.22 -3.74
CA GLY A 90 2.59 6.11 -4.16
C GLY A 90 1.55 5.94 -3.05
N GLN A 91 1.90 6.15 -1.78
CA GLN A 91 0.97 5.98 -0.65
C GLN A 91 -0.28 6.84 -0.82
N LEU A 92 -0.11 8.12 -1.17
CA LEU A 92 -1.23 9.06 -1.33
C LEU A 92 -2.20 8.63 -2.43
N ASP A 93 -1.70 8.01 -3.49
CA ASP A 93 -2.52 7.52 -4.59
C ASP A 93 -3.48 6.43 -4.13
N PHE A 94 -2.98 5.47 -3.36
CA PHE A 94 -3.80 4.42 -2.78
C PHE A 94 -4.72 4.92 -1.67
N VAL A 95 -4.31 5.92 -0.89
CA VAL A 95 -5.21 6.59 0.08
C VAL A 95 -6.42 7.16 -0.65
N ARG A 96 -6.19 7.93 -1.73
CA ARG A 96 -7.26 8.53 -2.54
C ARG A 96 -8.10 7.46 -3.23
N GLY A 97 -7.47 6.51 -3.90
CA GLY A 97 -8.15 5.45 -4.65
C GLY A 97 -9.03 4.58 -3.76
N ALA A 98 -8.54 4.19 -2.57
CA ALA A 98 -9.31 3.42 -1.60
C ALA A 98 -10.47 4.23 -1.00
N TYR A 99 -10.27 5.53 -0.72
CA TYR A 99 -11.33 6.41 -0.22
C TYR A 99 -12.47 6.56 -1.24
N THR A 100 -12.14 6.65 -2.53
CA THR A 100 -13.14 6.77 -3.61
C THR A 100 -13.74 5.42 -4.07
N SER A 101 -13.15 4.30 -3.66
CA SER A 101 -13.71 2.96 -3.92
C SER A 101 -14.98 2.74 -3.11
N LYS A 102 -16.03 2.19 -3.73
CA LYS A 102 -17.26 1.79 -3.02
C LYS A 102 -16.93 0.77 -1.93
N GLY A 103 -17.23 1.13 -0.67
CA GLY A 103 -16.92 0.30 0.51
C GLY A 103 -15.43 0.24 0.87
N GLY A 104 -14.59 1.05 0.23
CA GLY A 104 -13.15 1.05 0.43
C GLY A 104 -12.71 1.69 1.75
N ARG A 105 -11.49 1.37 2.17
CA ARG A 105 -10.87 1.85 3.42
C ARG A 105 -9.39 2.11 3.19
N SER A 106 -8.91 3.27 3.61
CA SER A 106 -7.48 3.55 3.70
C SER A 106 -7.08 3.52 5.17
N ILE A 107 -6.06 2.74 5.51
CA ILE A 107 -5.54 2.56 6.86
C ILE A 107 -4.08 2.95 6.85
N ILE A 108 -3.74 3.97 7.65
CA ILE A 108 -2.35 4.33 7.92
C ILE A 108 -2.00 3.76 9.29
N THR A 109 -0.87 3.05 9.35
CA THR A 109 -0.40 2.39 10.57
C THR A 109 0.96 2.93 10.99
N THR A 110 1.18 2.97 12.30
CA THR A 110 2.49 3.23 12.90
C THR A 110 2.54 2.53 14.24
N ARG A 111 3.76 2.25 14.74
CA ARG A 111 3.94 1.94 16.17
C ARG A 111 3.59 3.18 16.97
N SER A 112 3.10 3.06 18.20
CA SER A 112 2.88 4.22 19.07
C SER A 112 4.18 4.92 19.47
N THR A 113 5.30 4.19 19.44
CA THR A 113 6.60 4.61 19.94
C THR A 113 7.75 4.16 19.04
N ALA A 114 8.89 4.84 19.17
CA ALA A 114 10.15 4.54 18.50
C ALA A 114 11.33 4.60 19.49
N ALA A 115 12.53 4.21 19.04
CA ALA A 115 13.76 4.21 19.83
C ALA A 115 13.62 3.52 21.20
N ASN A 116 13.26 2.23 21.20
CA ASN A 116 13.03 1.43 22.41
C ASN A 116 12.03 2.08 23.39
N ASP A 117 10.89 2.52 22.85
CA ASP A 117 9.78 3.13 23.60
C ASP A 117 10.10 4.47 24.28
N THR A 118 11.20 5.13 23.90
CA THR A 118 11.59 6.43 24.45
C THR A 118 11.04 7.63 23.68
N ILE A 119 10.59 7.44 22.44
CA ILE A 119 10.06 8.51 21.58
C ILE A 119 8.62 8.21 21.20
N LEU A 120 7.70 9.14 21.48
CA LEU A 120 6.33 9.11 20.98
C LEU A 120 6.33 9.49 19.49
N VAL A 121 5.63 8.72 18.65
CA VAL A 121 5.54 9.05 17.21
C VAL A 121 4.38 9.98 16.85
N LEU A 122 3.58 10.33 17.87
CA LEU A 122 2.51 11.32 17.79
C LEU A 122 3.06 12.69 18.17
N PHE A 123 2.94 13.65 17.26
CA PHE A 123 3.50 14.99 17.44
C PHE A 123 2.41 16.07 17.45
N PRO A 124 2.63 17.21 18.14
CA PRO A 124 1.84 18.41 17.90
C PRO A 124 1.92 18.85 16.41
N PRO A 125 0.93 19.63 15.92
CA PRO A 125 0.97 20.23 14.59
C PRO A 125 2.21 21.12 14.34
#